data_AF-A0A6U4S034-F1
#
_entry.id   AF-A0A6U4S034-F1
#
_cell.length_a   1.000
_cell.length_b   1.000
_cell.length_c   1.000
_cell.angle_alpha   90.00
_cell.angle_beta   90.00
_cell.angle_gamma   90.00
#
_symmetry.space_group_name_H-M   'P 1'
#
loop_
_entity.id
_entity.type
_entity.pdbx_description
1 polymer ?
#
loop_
_entity_poly.entity_id
_entity_poly.type
_entity_poly.pdbx_seq_one_letter_code
_entity_poly.pdbx_strand_id
1 'polypeptide(L)'
;MTTRQAGHFFFEPRGYDEVNQATDEYKEEIKVGYNIRRKIVLMAVWVALPAVLWFFPSLGGLIEPAVGLKGYLEDVGMAWFCLGVVGLLFRVGQLWATQGALQGFAWMTKILTDPFHDVMLYHKAPLYLM
;
A
#
# COMPACT_ATOMS: atom_id res chain seq x y z
N MET A 1 -3.94 5.24 7.29
CA MET A 1 -3.13 4.48 6.31
C MET A 1 -2.59 3.16 6.88
N THR A 2 -1.43 3.08 7.57
CA THR A 2 -0.80 1.79 7.96
C THR A 2 -1.63 0.93 8.91
N THR A 3 -2.22 1.50 9.97
CA THR A 3 -3.05 0.77 10.93
C THR A 3 -4.32 0.20 10.30
N ARG A 4 -5.03 0.98 9.48
CA ARG A 4 -6.21 0.53 8.72
C ARG A 4 -5.86 -0.55 7.70
N GLN A 5 -4.80 -0.34 6.92
CA GLN A 5 -4.41 -1.28 5.87
C GLN A 5 -3.90 -2.60 6.44
N ALA A 6 -3.21 -2.57 7.59
CA ALA A 6 -2.85 -3.74 8.37
C ALA A 6 -4.10 -4.43 8.94
N GLY A 7 -5.07 -3.67 9.46
CA GLY A 7 -6.34 -4.19 9.95
C GLY A 7 -7.08 -5.04 8.91
N HIS A 8 -7.31 -4.45 7.73
CA HIS A 8 -7.92 -5.16 6.60
C HIS A 8 -7.09 -6.34 6.08
N PHE A 9 -5.77 -6.32 6.28
CA PHE A 9 -4.91 -7.37 5.74
C PHE A 9 -4.80 -8.57 6.67
N PHE A 10 -4.68 -8.34 7.99
CA PHE A 10 -4.44 -9.39 8.97
C PHE A 10 -5.72 -9.90 9.64
N PHE A 11 -6.75 -9.06 9.77
CA PHE A 11 -7.93 -9.38 10.58
C PHE A 11 -9.24 -9.47 9.79
N GLU A 12 -9.26 -9.11 8.50
CA GLU A 12 -10.46 -9.30 7.68
C GLU A 12 -10.64 -10.80 7.39
N PRO A 13 -11.74 -11.44 7.83
CA PRO A 13 -11.95 -12.87 7.61
C PRO A 13 -12.08 -13.17 6.12
N ARG A 14 -11.32 -14.16 5.66
CA ARG A 14 -11.36 -14.64 4.27
C ARG A 14 -12.43 -15.73 4.20
N GLY A 15 -13.61 -15.37 3.72
CA GLY A 15 -14.77 -16.27 3.70
C GLY A 15 -16.08 -15.54 3.40
N TYR A 16 -17.19 -16.13 3.82
CA TYR A 16 -18.50 -15.47 3.71
C TYR A 16 -18.65 -14.40 4.79
N ASP A 17 -19.03 -13.19 4.37
CA ASP A 17 -19.35 -12.10 5.27
C ASP A 17 -20.84 -12.09 5.56
N GLU A 18 -21.22 -12.53 6.75
CA GLU A 18 -22.61 -12.57 7.22
C GLU A 18 -23.24 -11.18 7.35
N VAL A 19 -22.45 -10.14 7.64
CA VAL A 19 -22.95 -8.76 7.83
C VAL A 19 -23.32 -8.15 6.49
N ASN A 20 -22.44 -8.32 5.50
CA ASN A 20 -22.66 -7.77 4.16
C ASN A 20 -23.28 -8.79 3.18
N GLN A 21 -23.60 -10.00 3.65
CA GLN A 21 -24.14 -11.13 2.89
C GLN A 21 -23.39 -11.38 1.57
N ALA A 22 -22.06 -11.33 1.61
CA ALA A 22 -21.21 -11.32 0.43
C ALA A 22 -20.03 -12.30 0.56
N THR A 23 -19.73 -13.02 -0.53
CA THR A 23 -18.49 -13.80 -0.63
C THR A 23 -17.28 -12.90 -0.82
N ASP A 24 -16.11 -13.39 -0.43
CA ASP A 24 -14.84 -12.68 -0.66
C ASP A 24 -14.58 -12.42 -2.14
N GLU A 25 -14.89 -13.39 -3.03
CA GLU A 25 -14.73 -13.19 -4.48
C GLU A 25 -15.61 -12.06 -5.01
N TYR A 26 -16.88 -12.01 -4.58
CA TYR A 26 -17.81 -10.96 -5.01
C TYR A 26 -17.34 -9.58 -4.53
N LYS A 27 -16.83 -9.48 -3.30
CA LYS A 27 -16.24 -8.25 -2.78
C LYS A 27 -15.03 -7.80 -3.61
N GLU A 28 -14.16 -8.72 -4.04
CA GLU A 28 -13.02 -8.37 -4.90
C GLU A 28 -13.48 -7.90 -6.29
N GLU A 29 -14.53 -8.49 -6.84
CA GLU A 29 -15.08 -8.14 -8.15
C GLU A 29 -15.64 -6.71 -8.19
N ILE A 30 -16.43 -6.33 -7.19
CA ILE A 30 -17.08 -5.00 -7.18
C ILE A 30 -16.15 -3.87 -6.70
N LYS A 31 -15.11 -4.18 -5.92
CA LYS A 31 -14.18 -3.19 -5.39
C LYS A 31 -13.15 -2.83 -6.47
N VAL A 32 -13.44 -1.79 -7.25
CA VAL A 32 -12.57 -1.30 -8.33
C VAL A 32 -11.13 -1.10 -7.83
N GLY A 33 -10.22 -1.89 -8.40
CA GLY A 33 -8.78 -1.84 -8.13
C GLY A 33 -8.30 -2.68 -6.94
N TYR A 34 -9.21 -3.19 -6.09
CA TYR A 34 -8.85 -4.12 -5.02
C TYR A 34 -8.52 -5.49 -5.60
N ASN A 35 -7.43 -6.09 -5.11
CA ASN A 35 -7.07 -7.47 -5.37
C ASN A 35 -6.08 -7.88 -4.31
N ILE A 36 -6.41 -8.92 -3.55
CA ILE A 36 -5.59 -9.32 -2.42
C ILE A 36 -4.20 -9.78 -2.86
N ARG A 37 -4.05 -10.47 -3.98
CA ARG A 37 -2.75 -10.99 -4.44
C ARG A 37 -1.79 -9.83 -4.73
N ARG A 38 -2.27 -8.78 -5.40
CA ARG A 38 -1.48 -7.55 -5.64
C ARG A 38 -1.09 -6.87 -4.33
N LYS A 39 -2.01 -6.82 -3.35
CA LYS A 39 -1.72 -6.27 -2.02
C LYS A 39 -0.64 -7.08 -1.29
N ILE A 40 -0.73 -8.42 -1.33
CA ILE A 40 0.28 -9.31 -0.75
C ILE A 40 1.66 -9.07 -1.37
N VAL A 41 1.73 -8.99 -2.71
CA VAL A 41 3.00 -8.72 -3.42
C VAL A 41 3.59 -7.38 -2.98
N LEU A 42 2.78 -6.32 -2.91
CA LEU A 42 3.25 -5.00 -2.46
C LEU A 42 3.76 -5.05 -1.02
N MET A 43 3.04 -5.73 -0.11
CA MET A 43 3.45 -5.89 1.29
C MET A 43 4.74 -6.71 1.42
N ALA A 44 4.90 -7.77 0.62
CA ALA A 44 6.13 -8.57 0.60
C ALA A 44 7.33 -7.74 0.16
N VAL A 45 7.19 -6.93 -0.90
CA VAL A 45 8.25 -6.00 -1.35
C VAL A 45 8.53 -4.95 -0.28
N TRP A 46 7.49 -4.39 0.34
CA TRP A 46 7.63 -3.39 1.41
C TRP A 46 8.42 -3.94 2.61
N VAL A 47 8.19 -5.19 3.03
CA VAL A 47 8.96 -5.87 4.09
C VAL A 47 10.38 -6.25 3.63
N ALA A 48 10.54 -6.62 2.36
CA ALA A 48 11.84 -7.04 1.83
C ALA A 48 12.83 -5.88 1.73
N LEU A 49 12.39 -4.66 1.44
CA LEU A 49 13.27 -3.49 1.26
C LEU A 49 14.22 -3.22 2.45
N PRO A 50 13.73 -3.15 3.71
CA PRO A 50 14.62 -3.07 4.88
C PRO A 50 15.65 -4.21 4.93
N ALA A 51 15.22 -5.45 4.69
CA ALA A 51 16.14 -6.60 4.71
C ALA A 51 17.21 -6.49 3.63
N VAL A 52 16.83 -6.09 2.41
CA VAL A 52 17.78 -5.88 1.30
C VAL A 52 18.78 -4.79 1.65
N LEU A 53 18.35 -3.64 2.17
CA LEU A 53 19.25 -2.56 2.58
C LEU A 53 20.15 -2.96 3.76
N TRP A 54 19.68 -3.84 4.64
CA TRP A 54 20.49 -4.36 5.74
C TRP A 54 21.63 -5.27 5.24
N PHE A 55 21.34 -6.18 4.31
CA PHE A 55 22.33 -7.12 3.79
C PHE A 55 23.19 -6.54 2.66
N PHE A 56 22.64 -5.58 1.89
CA PHE A 56 23.27 -4.96 0.73
C PHE A 56 23.15 -3.43 0.80
N PRO A 57 23.84 -2.77 1.74
CA PRO A 57 23.63 -1.35 2.04
C PRO A 57 24.01 -0.39 0.90
N SER A 58 24.90 -0.79 -0.01
CA SER A 58 25.21 -0.01 -1.23
C SER A 58 24.32 -0.36 -2.43
N LEU A 59 23.45 -1.37 -2.31
CA LEU A 59 22.69 -1.95 -3.41
C LEU A 59 23.57 -2.27 -4.64
N GLY A 60 24.78 -2.79 -4.42
CA GLY A 60 25.73 -3.09 -5.49
C GLY A 60 26.46 -1.86 -6.06
N GLY A 61 26.54 -0.77 -5.29
CA GLY A 61 27.17 0.49 -5.69
C GLY A 61 26.21 1.53 -6.27
N LEU A 62 24.90 1.28 -6.22
CA LEU A 62 23.88 2.22 -6.67
C LEU A 62 23.73 3.41 -5.71
N ILE A 63 23.97 3.20 -4.41
CA ILE A 63 23.90 4.22 -3.37
C ILE A 63 25.13 4.16 -2.47
N GLU A 64 25.42 5.27 -1.79
CA GLU A 64 26.40 5.27 -0.70
C GLU A 64 25.83 4.49 0.50
N PRO A 65 26.60 3.57 1.11
CA PRO A 65 26.12 2.83 2.29
C PRO A 65 25.77 3.76 3.44
N ALA A 66 24.58 3.57 4.02
CA ALA A 66 24.19 4.21 5.27
C ALA A 66 25.23 4.08 6.38
N VAL A 67 25.45 5.18 7.12
CA VAL A 67 26.26 5.19 8.33
C VAL A 67 25.36 5.23 9.57
N GLY A 68 25.44 4.17 10.37
CA GLY A 68 24.68 4.02 11.61
C GLY A 68 23.17 3.87 11.40
N LEU A 69 22.43 3.81 12.51
CA LEU A 69 20.98 3.56 12.48
C LEU A 69 20.21 4.67 11.77
N LYS A 70 20.61 5.93 11.95
CA LYS A 70 19.93 7.07 11.35
C LYS A 70 20.01 7.02 9.82
N GLY A 71 21.20 6.83 9.25
CA GLY A 71 21.37 6.71 7.81
C GLY A 71 20.58 5.52 7.25
N TYR A 72 20.58 4.39 7.96
CA TYR A 72 19.81 3.22 7.53
C TYR A 72 18.31 3.50 7.48
N LEU A 73 17.76 4.20 8.48
CA LEU A 73 16.34 4.58 8.48
C LEU A 73 16.00 5.59 7.38
N GLU A 74 16.93 6.49 7.04
CA GLU A 74 16.78 7.42 5.92
C GLU A 74 16.72 6.67 4.59
N ASP A 75 17.62 5.71 4.36
CA ASP A 75 17.63 4.87 3.15
C ASP A 75 16.37 4.01 3.04
N VAL A 76 15.92 3.41 4.14
CA VAL A 76 14.67 2.63 4.19
C VAL A 76 13.47 3.54 3.87
N GLY A 77 13.42 4.74 4.45
CA GLY A 77 12.39 5.72 4.18
C GLY A 77 12.35 6.12 2.70
N MET A 78 13.52 6.38 2.11
CA MET A 78 13.67 6.69 0.69
C MET A 78 13.22 5.52 -0.19
N ALA A 79 13.62 4.30 0.13
CA ALA A 79 13.22 3.10 -0.61
C ALA A 79 11.70 2.90 -0.60
N TRP A 80 11.04 3.08 0.56
CA TRP A 80 9.58 3.03 0.64
C TRP A 80 8.90 4.17 -0.11
N PHE A 81 9.47 5.38 -0.09
CA PHE A 81 8.96 6.49 -0.89
C PHE A 81 9.04 6.17 -2.40
N CYS A 82 10.19 5.69 -2.88
CA CYS A 82 10.36 5.24 -4.26
C CYS A 82 9.39 4.12 -4.63
N LEU A 83 9.18 3.13 -3.74
CA LEU A 83 8.19 2.08 -3.94
C LEU A 83 6.77 2.66 -4.12
N GLY A 84 6.39 3.65 -3.32
CA GLY A 84 5.11 4.35 -3.43
C GLY A 84 4.95 5.07 -4.77
N VAL A 85 5.95 5.83 -5.20
CA VAL A 85 5.94 6.57 -6.48
C VAL A 85 5.87 5.60 -7.66
N VAL A 86 6.76 4.60 -7.70
CA VAL A 86 6.81 3.62 -8.80
C VAL A 86 5.53 2.80 -8.85
N GLY A 87 5.02 2.34 -7.69
CA GLY A 87 3.77 1.60 -7.60
C GLY A 87 2.57 2.40 -8.11
N LEU A 88 2.50 3.69 -7.76
CA LEU A 88 1.45 4.60 -8.25
C LEU A 88 1.53 4.75 -9.77
N LEU A 89 2.70 5.13 -10.31
CA LEU A 89 2.89 5.35 -11.75
C LEU A 89 2.62 4.08 -12.57
N PHE A 90 3.15 2.94 -12.12
CA PHE A 90 2.92 1.65 -12.76
C PHE A 90 1.42 1.32 -12.81
N ARG A 91 0.71 1.51 -11.68
CA ARG A 91 -0.72 1.18 -11.63
C ARG A 91 -1.56 2.13 -12.48
N VAL A 92 -1.24 3.42 -12.49
CA VAL A 92 -1.91 4.41 -13.36
C VAL A 92 -1.69 4.07 -14.83
N GLY A 93 -0.47 3.76 -15.23
CA GLY A 93 -0.16 3.33 -16.60
C GLY A 93 -0.88 2.04 -16.99
N GLN A 94 -0.91 1.04 -16.11
CA GLN A 94 -1.62 -0.21 -16.35
C GLN A 94 -3.14 0.00 -16.48
N LEU A 95 -3.74 0.84 -15.64
CA LEU A 95 -5.17 1.17 -15.71
C LEU A 95 -5.48 1.97 -16.97
N TRP A 96 -4.62 2.92 -17.35
CA TRP A 96 -4.76 3.64 -18.60
C TRP A 96 -4.79 2.66 -19.78
N ALA A 97 -3.81 1.76 -19.87
CA ALA A 97 -3.69 0.83 -20.99
C ALA A 97 -4.86 -0.17 -21.08
N THR A 98 -5.49 -0.53 -19.95
CA THR A 98 -6.54 -1.56 -19.92
C THR A 98 -7.97 -1.02 -19.85
N GLN A 99 -8.17 0.16 -19.28
CA GLN A 99 -9.49 0.72 -18.97
C GLN A 99 -9.67 2.17 -19.47
N GLY A 100 -8.59 2.86 -19.82
CA GLY A 100 -8.60 4.23 -20.32
C GLY A 100 -8.03 5.27 -19.34
N ALA A 101 -7.69 6.44 -19.89
CA ALA A 101 -7.01 7.51 -19.14
C ALA A 101 -7.82 7.98 -17.92
N LEU A 102 -9.15 8.09 -18.06
CA LEU A 102 -10.03 8.56 -16.99
C LEU A 102 -9.93 7.67 -15.75
N GLN A 103 -9.94 6.34 -15.93
CA GLN A 103 -9.84 5.36 -14.86
C GLN A 103 -8.46 5.41 -14.19
N GLY A 104 -7.39 5.57 -14.97
CA GLY A 104 -6.05 5.77 -14.45
C GLY A 104 -5.94 7.01 -13.56
N PHE A 105 -6.41 8.17 -14.03
CA PHE A 105 -6.34 9.41 -13.27
C PHE A 105 -7.31 9.45 -12.08
N ALA A 106 -8.52 8.91 -12.22
CA ALA A 106 -9.45 8.80 -11.10
C ALA A 106 -8.85 7.95 -9.97
N TRP A 107 -8.19 6.84 -10.31
CA TRP A 107 -7.49 6.02 -9.33
C TRP A 107 -6.28 6.74 -8.72
N MET A 108 -5.51 7.48 -9.51
CA MET A 108 -4.40 8.30 -9.00
C MET A 108 -4.88 9.32 -7.97
N THR A 109 -5.91 10.09 -8.31
CA THR A 109 -6.51 11.10 -7.42
C THR A 109 -7.02 10.46 -6.14
N LYS A 110 -7.70 9.30 -6.25
CA LYS A 110 -8.13 8.52 -5.09
C LYS A 110 -6.94 8.22 -4.16
N ILE A 111 -5.85 7.66 -4.67
CA ILE A 111 -4.69 7.28 -3.85
C ILE A 111 -4.01 8.51 -3.20
N LEU A 112 -3.83 9.59 -3.95
CA LEU A 112 -3.18 10.80 -3.43
C LEU A 112 -4.02 11.51 -2.36
N THR A 113 -5.35 11.39 -2.43
CA THR A 113 -6.27 12.02 -1.46
C THR A 113 -6.71 11.10 -0.33
N ASP A 114 -6.39 9.80 -0.42
CA ASP A 114 -6.78 8.76 0.54
C ASP A 114 -6.30 9.07 1.98
N PRO A 115 -5.07 9.59 2.23
CA PRO A 115 -4.63 9.93 3.58
C PRO A 115 -5.50 10.99 4.27
N PHE A 116 -5.97 11.98 3.52
CA PHE A 116 -6.84 13.03 4.05
C PHE A 116 -8.24 12.50 4.36
N HIS A 117 -8.79 11.68 3.46
CA HIS A 117 -10.08 11.01 3.68
C HIS A 117 -10.03 10.05 4.88
N ASP A 118 -8.94 9.29 5.03
CA ASP A 118 -8.73 8.40 6.17
C ASP A 118 -8.76 9.16 7.49
N VAL A 119 -8.05 10.29 7.60
CA VAL A 119 -8.07 11.11 8.82
C VAL A 119 -9.46 11.66 9.07
N MET A 120 -10.12 12.20 8.05
CA MET A 120 -11.49 12.72 8.15
C MET A 120 -12.45 11.66 8.72
N LEU A 121 -12.38 10.43 8.22
CA LEU A 121 -13.24 9.31 8.64
C LEU A 121 -12.90 8.79 10.04
N TYR A 122 -11.61 8.64 10.36
CA TYR A 122 -11.19 7.83 11.52
C TYR A 122 -10.59 8.62 12.68
N HIS A 123 -10.41 9.95 12.60
CA HIS A 123 -9.81 10.73 13.69
C HIS A 123 -10.55 10.60 15.03
N LYS A 124 -11.86 10.31 15.02
CA LYS A 124 -12.65 10.10 16.25
C LYS A 124 -12.65 8.65 16.75
N ALA A 125 -12.20 7.68 15.94
CA ALA A 125 -12.28 6.27 16.28
C ALA A 125 -11.62 5.91 17.63
N PRO A 126 -10.46 6.48 18.02
CA PRO A 126 -9.85 6.19 19.33
C PRO A 126 -10.72 6.61 20.52
N LEU A 127 -11.53 7.67 20.38
CA LEU A 127 -12.42 8.15 21.44
C LEU A 127 -13.58 7.19 21.70
N TYR A 128 -14.01 6.43 20.70
CA TYR A 128 -15.08 5.44 20.84
C TYR A 128 -14.60 4.08 21.35
N LEU A 129 -13.29 3.92 21.57
CA LEU A 129 -12.68 2.71 22.12
C LEU A 129 -12.34 2.85 23.63
N MET A 130 -12.60 4.03 24.21
CA MET A 130 -12.48 4.31 25.66
C MET A 130 -13.85 4.26 26.32
#